data_AF-A0A7X0VF10-F1
#
_entry.id   AF-A0A7X0VF10-F1
#
_cell.length_a   1.000
_cell.length_b   1.000
_cell.length_c   1.000
_cell.angle_alpha   90.00
_cell.angle_beta   90.00
_cell.angle_gamma   90.00
#
_symmetry.space_group_name_H-M   'P 1'
#
loop_
_entity.id
_entity.type
_entity.pdbx_description
1 polymer ?
#
loop_
_entity_poly.entity_id
_entity_poly.type
_entity_poly.pdbx_seq_one_letter_code
_entity_poly.pdbx_strand_id
1 'polypeptide(L)'
;MPSQRRLLQRRKTYSVSIKSGEHAEQMAFQESESFKEKAKERYKIEAKNSELKHRYGYDVAESSGLLGMQLQGAMALFAVNLKRILKIAD
;
A
#
# COMPACT_ATOMS: atom_id res chain seq x y z
N MET A 1 64.99 25.04 -9.37
CA MET A 1 64.10 24.30 -8.45
C MET A 1 62.84 23.89 -9.22
N PRO A 2 62.65 22.62 -9.60
CA PRO A 2 61.51 22.24 -10.43
C PRO A 2 60.23 22.17 -9.60
N SER A 3 59.21 22.90 -10.04
CA SER A 3 57.88 22.95 -9.44
C SER A 3 57.14 21.64 -9.64
N GLN A 4 56.82 20.95 -8.53
CA GLN A 4 56.03 19.74 -8.54
C GLN A 4 54.57 20.06 -8.93
N ARG A 5 54.20 19.77 -10.18
CA ARG A 5 52.79 19.69 -10.60
C ARG A 5 52.13 18.50 -9.89
N ARG A 6 51.33 18.80 -8.88
CA ARG A 6 50.52 17.83 -8.14
C ARG A 6 49.39 17.34 -9.06
N LEU A 7 49.48 16.11 -9.56
CA LEU A 7 48.40 15.47 -10.33
C LEU A 7 47.23 15.16 -9.38
N LEU A 8 46.09 15.85 -9.53
CA LEU A 8 44.87 15.55 -8.78
C LEU A 8 44.23 14.26 -9.35
N GLN A 9 44.32 13.15 -8.63
CA GLN A 9 43.54 11.95 -8.97
C GLN A 9 42.08 12.13 -8.53
N ARG A 10 41.17 12.11 -9.51
CA ARG A 10 39.72 12.18 -9.28
C ARG A 10 39.18 10.76 -9.04
N ARG A 11 38.94 10.41 -7.77
CA ARG A 11 38.30 9.13 -7.40
C ARG A 11 36.82 9.15 -7.75
N LYS A 12 36.33 8.12 -8.43
CA LYS A 12 34.89 7.83 -8.57
C LYS A 12 34.47 6.90 -7.44
N THR A 13 33.47 7.32 -6.68
CA THR A 13 32.85 6.48 -5.64
C THR A 13 31.56 5.90 -6.21
N TYR A 14 31.38 4.59 -6.09
CA TYR A 14 30.13 3.91 -6.40
C TYR A 14 29.49 3.46 -5.08
N SER A 15 28.20 3.71 -4.92
CA SER A 15 27.40 3.16 -3.83
C SER A 15 26.60 1.98 -4.35
N VAL A 16 26.55 0.90 -3.57
CA VAL A 16 25.70 -0.26 -3.83
C VAL A 16 24.78 -0.41 -2.63
N SER A 17 23.47 -0.32 -2.86
CA SER A 17 22.48 -0.60 -1.83
C SER A 17 22.31 -2.10 -1.69
N ILE A 18 22.87 -2.67 -0.62
CA ILE A 18 22.65 -4.08 -0.27
C ILE A 18 21.26 -4.17 0.33
N LYS A 19 20.37 -4.96 -0.29
CA LYS A 19 19.03 -5.20 0.25
C LYS A 19 19.15 -5.93 1.59
N SER A 20 18.35 -5.53 2.58
CA SER A 20 18.26 -6.26 3.85
C SER A 20 17.74 -7.69 3.61
N GLY A 21 18.04 -8.60 4.54
CA GLY A 21 17.50 -9.97 4.49
C GLY A 21 15.96 -9.97 4.38
N GLU A 22 15.30 -9.09 5.12
CA GLU A 22 13.84 -8.90 5.06
C GLU A 22 13.34 -8.57 3.65
N HIS A 23 14.03 -7.69 2.91
CA HIS A 23 13.66 -7.37 1.54
C HIS A 23 13.85 -8.56 0.59
N ALA A 24 14.87 -9.40 0.82
CA ALA A 24 15.06 -10.63 0.05
C ALA A 24 13.92 -11.63 0.32
N GLU A 25 13.54 -11.81 1.58
CA GLU A 25 12.44 -12.68 1.99
C GLU A 25 11.09 -12.19 1.44
N GLN A 26 10.82 -10.88 1.50
CA GLN A 26 9.60 -10.29 0.93
C GLN A 26 9.51 -10.51 -0.59
N MET A 27 10.63 -10.38 -1.32
CA MET A 27 10.66 -10.67 -2.75
C MET A 27 10.37 -12.14 -3.04
N ALA A 28 11.01 -13.06 -2.28
CA ALA A 28 10.76 -14.49 -2.43
C ALA A 28 9.29 -14.85 -2.13
N PHE A 29 8.69 -14.23 -1.11
CA PHE A 29 7.28 -14.41 -0.78
C PHE A 29 6.35 -13.91 -1.88
N GLN A 30 6.62 -12.73 -2.46
CA GLN A 30 5.83 -12.18 -3.56
C GLN A 30 5.88 -13.05 -4.82
N GLU A 31 6.97 -13.78 -5.03
CA GLU A 31 7.09 -14.75 -6.12
C GLU A 31 6.32 -16.04 -5.89
N SER A 32 5.85 -16.31 -4.67
CA SER A 32 5.08 -17.52 -4.36
C SER A 32 3.74 -17.54 -5.11
N GLU A 33 3.33 -18.73 -5.57
CA GLU A 33 2.05 -18.90 -6.27
C GLU A 33 0.86 -18.48 -5.42
N SER A 34 0.87 -18.82 -4.12
CA SER A 34 -0.20 -18.42 -3.19
C SER A 34 -0.37 -16.89 -3.09
N PHE A 35 0.73 -16.14 -3.15
CA PHE A 35 0.67 -14.68 -3.17
C PHE A 35 0.12 -14.18 -4.51
N LYS A 36 0.61 -14.73 -5.63
CA LYS A 36 0.17 -14.36 -6.98
C LYS A 36 -1.33 -14.62 -7.19
N GLU A 37 -1.84 -15.74 -6.70
CA GLU A 37 -3.27 -16.07 -6.75
C GLU A 37 -4.10 -15.07 -5.95
N LYS A 38 -3.73 -14.81 -4.69
CA LYS A 38 -4.42 -13.80 -3.86
C LYS A 38 -4.34 -12.39 -4.46
N ALA A 39 -3.20 -12.03 -5.06
CA ALA A 39 -3.01 -10.74 -5.70
C ALA A 39 -3.97 -10.54 -6.89
N LYS A 40 -4.28 -11.60 -7.65
CA LYS A 40 -5.28 -11.55 -8.74
C LYS A 40 -6.68 -11.24 -8.23
N GLU A 41 -7.01 -11.52 -6.97
CA GLU A 41 -8.34 -11.22 -6.41
C GLU A 41 -8.48 -9.78 -5.90
N ARG A 42 -7.37 -9.04 -5.80
CA ARG A 42 -7.31 -7.70 -5.20
C ARG A 42 -8.27 -6.70 -5.85
N TYR A 43 -8.51 -6.80 -7.16
CA TYR A 43 -9.44 -5.90 -7.87
C TYR A 43 -10.86 -5.93 -7.27
N LYS A 44 -11.31 -7.08 -6.74
CA LYS A 44 -12.62 -7.23 -6.10
C LYS A 44 -12.73 -6.35 -4.85
N ILE A 45 -11.65 -6.30 -4.07
CA ILE A 45 -11.56 -5.53 -2.82
C ILE A 45 -11.39 -4.04 -3.13
N GLU A 46 -10.54 -3.69 -4.08
CA GLU A 46 -10.27 -2.29 -4.45
C GLU A 46 -11.50 -1.60 -5.04
N ALA A 47 -12.28 -2.31 -5.87
CA ALA A 47 -13.55 -1.79 -6.37
C ALA A 47 -14.51 -1.43 -5.22
N LYS A 48 -14.59 -2.30 -4.19
CA LYS A 48 -15.46 -2.04 -3.03
C LYS A 48 -14.92 -0.90 -2.14
N ASN A 49 -13.61 -0.83 -1.94
CA ASN A 49 -12.99 0.26 -1.18
C ASN A 49 -13.16 1.61 -1.88
N SER A 50 -13.04 1.66 -3.20
CA SER A 50 -13.30 2.86 -4.00
C SER A 50 -14.77 3.30 -3.87
N GLU A 51 -15.71 2.35 -3.90
CA GLU A 51 -17.12 2.62 -3.68
C GLU A 51 -17.38 3.19 -2.28
N LEU A 52 -16.83 2.58 -1.22
CA LEU A 52 -16.94 3.06 0.16
C LEU A 52 -16.41 4.48 0.31
N LYS A 53 -15.22 4.74 -0.23
CA LYS A 53 -14.58 6.06 -0.17
C LYS A 53 -15.41 7.13 -0.88
N HIS A 54 -15.73 6.92 -2.16
CA HIS A 54 -16.27 8.00 -2.99
C HIS A 54 -17.79 8.10 -2.97
N ARG A 55 -18.52 6.98 -2.88
CA ARG A 55 -20.00 7.02 -2.89
C ARG A 55 -20.59 7.19 -1.50
N TYR A 56 -19.90 6.65 -0.49
CA TYR A 56 -20.38 6.63 0.89
C TYR A 56 -19.57 7.56 1.82
N GLY A 57 -18.69 8.40 1.26
CA GLY A 57 -17.97 9.43 2.01
C GLY A 57 -16.94 8.90 3.02
N TYR A 58 -16.53 7.63 2.89
CA TYR A 58 -15.56 7.02 3.81
C TYR A 58 -14.12 7.50 3.58
N ASP A 59 -13.87 8.40 2.62
CA ASP A 59 -12.56 9.04 2.45
C ASP A 59 -12.31 10.19 3.45
N VAL A 60 -13.36 10.69 4.11
CA VAL A 60 -13.28 11.73 5.14
C VAL A 60 -13.53 11.11 6.51
N ALA A 61 -12.63 11.34 7.46
CA ALA A 61 -12.85 10.97 8.85
C ALA A 61 -13.82 11.95 9.52
N GLU A 62 -14.91 11.44 10.11
CA GLU A 62 -15.88 12.28 10.85
C GLU A 62 -15.40 12.64 12.26
N SER A 63 -14.40 11.92 12.77
CA SER A 63 -13.86 12.14 14.11
C SER A 63 -12.37 11.85 14.15
N SER A 64 -11.68 12.48 15.11
CA SER A 64 -10.28 12.18 15.38
C SER A 64 -10.14 10.98 16.31
N GLY A 65 -9.14 10.14 16.04
CA GLY A 65 -8.79 8.99 16.88
C GLY A 65 -9.22 7.63 16.32
N LEU A 66 -8.47 6.60 16.71
CA LEU A 66 -8.61 5.23 16.18
C LEU A 66 -10.01 4.64 16.40
N LEU A 67 -10.60 4.87 17.58
CA LEU A 67 -11.91 4.34 17.92
C LEU A 67 -13.02 4.90 17.02
N GLY A 68 -13.01 6.21 16.78
CA GLY A 68 -13.98 6.88 15.93
C GLY A 68 -13.88 6.41 14.48
N MET A 69 -12.66 6.25 13.96
CA MET A 69 -12.43 5.68 12.63
C MET A 69 -12.90 4.22 12.52
N GLN A 70 -12.70 3.41 13.56
CA GLN A 70 -13.19 2.02 13.59
C GLN A 70 -14.73 1.96 13.57
N LEU A 71 -15.40 2.79 14.36
CA LEU A 71 -16.86 2.88 14.38
C LEU A 71 -17.41 3.35 13.04
N GLN A 72 -16.82 4.41 12.46
CA GLN A 72 -17.21 4.91 11.14
C GLN A 72 -17.07 3.83 10.06
N GLY A 73 -15.96 3.10 10.06
CA GLY A 73 -15.73 2.00 9.11
C GLY A 73 -16.73 0.85 9.28
N ALA A 74 -16.98 0.43 10.53
CA ALA A 74 -17.93 -0.63 10.83
C ALA A 74 -19.36 -0.26 10.39
N MET A 75 -19.79 0.99 10.66
CA MET A 75 -21.11 1.47 10.28
C MET A 75 -21.28 1.64 8.78
N ALA A 76 -20.27 2.18 8.10
CA ALA A 76 -20.30 2.29 6.63
C ALA A 76 -20.42 0.91 5.98
N LEU A 77 -19.62 -0.06 6.40
CA LEU A 77 -19.69 -1.43 5.88
C LEU A 77 -21.06 -2.07 6.11
N PHE A 78 -21.59 -1.94 7.33
CA PHE A 78 -22.88 -2.51 7.70
C PHE A 78 -24.03 -1.92 6.87
N ALA A 79 -24.15 -0.59 6.83
CA ALA A 79 -25.23 0.10 6.12
C ALA A 79 -25.20 -0.18 4.60
N VAL A 80 -24.01 -0.19 4.00
CA VAL A 80 -23.84 -0.46 2.57
C VAL A 80 -24.21 -1.90 2.22
N ASN A 81 -23.85 -2.86 3.07
CA ASN A 81 -24.23 -4.25 2.87
C ASN A 81 -25.75 -4.46 3.03
N LEU A 82 -26.38 -3.83 4.03
CA LEU A 82 -27.83 -3.85 4.18
C LEU A 82 -28.54 -3.30 2.93
N LYS A 83 -28.11 -2.14 2.43
CA LYS A 83 -28.67 -1.52 1.23
C LYS A 83 -28.57 -2.44 0.01
N ARG A 84 -27.48 -3.22 -0.09
CA ARG A 84 -27.29 -4.19 -1.19
C ARG A 84 -28.23 -5.39 -1.06
N ILE A 85 -28.41 -5.93 0.15
CA ILE A 85 -29.32 -7.05 0.39
C ILE A 85 -30.75 -6.66 0.03
N LEU A 86 -31.21 -5.50 0.50
CA LEU A 86 -32.55 -4.99 0.20
C LEU A 86 -32.78 -4.86 -1.31
N LYS A 87 -31.83 -4.26 -2.03
CA LYS A 87 -31.91 -4.11 -3.50
C LYS A 87 -31.94 -5.43 -4.29
N ILE A 88 -31.42 -6.53 -3.72
CA ILE A 88 -31.46 -7.86 -4.36
C ILE A 88 -32.75 -8.60 -4.00
N ALA A 89 -33.33 -8.29 -2.82
CA ALA A 89 -34.59 -8.86 -2.38
C ALA A 89 -35.81 -8.23 -3.09
N ASP A 90 -35.66 -7.00 -3.59
CA ASP A 90 -36.59 -6.32 -4.51
C ASP A 90 -36.45 -6.85 -5.95
#